data_AF-A0AA92X8F1-F1
#
_entry.id   AF-A0AA92X8F1-F1
#
_cell.length_a   1.000
_cell.length_b   1.000
_cell.length_c   1.000
_cell.angle_alpha   90.00
_cell.angle_beta   90.00
_cell.angle_gamma   90.00
#
_symmetry.space_group_name_H-M   'P 1'
#
loop_
_entity.id
_entity.type
_entity.pdbx_description
1 polymer ?
#
loop_
_entity_poly.entity_id
_entity_poly.type
_entity_poly.pdbx_seq_one_letter_code
_entity_poly.pdbx_strand_id
1 'polypeptide(L)' 'PVRGGRAGPRGVLFLVASIVAKYDPHLAAFKQRLQTAGKEKMVIRIALARKLLVILNAKARDARNEFANA' A
#
# COMPACT_ATOMS: atom_id res chain seq x y z
N PRO A 1 9.70 17.61 5.35
CA PRO A 1 10.03 17.16 3.98
C PRO A 1 10.43 15.68 3.94
N VAL A 2 9.89 14.91 2.99
CA VAL A 2 10.35 13.52 2.75
C VAL A 2 11.71 13.58 2.08
N ARG A 3 12.77 13.06 2.72
CA ARG A 3 14.17 13.09 2.23
C ARG A 3 14.63 11.67 1.82
N GLY A 4 15.53 11.57 0.83
CA GLY A 4 16.16 10.32 0.37
C GLY A 4 15.66 9.77 -0.99
N GLY A 5 16.37 8.77 -1.54
CA GLY A 5 16.29 8.33 -2.95
C GLY A 5 15.08 7.50 -3.39
N ARG A 6 14.12 7.20 -2.51
CA ARG A 6 12.95 6.35 -2.86
C ARG A 6 11.77 7.13 -3.44
N ALA A 7 12.03 8.24 -4.16
CA ALA A 7 10.97 9.10 -4.71
C ALA A 7 10.14 8.38 -5.78
N GLY A 8 10.80 7.74 -6.74
CA GLY A 8 10.13 6.99 -7.81
C GLY A 8 9.18 5.90 -7.29
N PRO A 9 9.66 4.95 -6.46
CA PRO A 9 8.81 3.91 -5.90
C PRO A 9 7.61 4.45 -5.11
N ARG A 10 7.78 5.54 -4.34
CA ARG A 10 6.67 6.17 -3.60
C ARG A 10 5.59 6.71 -4.54
N GLY A 11 5.98 7.36 -5.62
CA GLY A 11 5.03 7.88 -6.63
C GLY A 11 4.23 6.76 -7.27
N VAL A 12 4.90 5.69 -7.70
CA VAL A 12 4.24 4.52 -8.31
C VAL A 12 3.28 3.87 -7.30
N LEU A 13 3.73 3.67 -6.05
CA LEU A 13 2.91 3.03 -5.03
C LEU A 13 1.66 3.84 -4.68
N PHE A 14 1.75 5.17 -4.70
CA PHE A 14 0.60 6.05 -4.49
C PHE A 14 -0.48 5.88 -5.55
N LEU A 15 -0.08 5.77 -6.83
CA LEU A 15 -0.99 5.53 -7.95
C LEU A 15 -1.58 4.11 -7.87
N VAL A 16 -0.72 3.09 -7.75
CA VAL A 16 -1.13 1.69 -7.73
C VAL A 16 -2.06 1.40 -6.55
N ALA A 17 -1.79 1.91 -5.35
CA ALA A 17 -2.65 1.67 -4.20
C ALA A 17 -4.07 2.22 -4.38
N SER A 18 -4.24 3.29 -5.18
CA SER A 18 -5.56 3.81 -5.53
C SER A 18 -6.31 2.91 -6.50
N ILE A 19 -5.60 2.22 -7.40
CA ILE A 19 -6.18 1.22 -8.32
C ILE A 19 -6.54 -0.04 -7.53
N VAL A 20 -5.63 -0.55 -6.69
CA VAL A 20 -5.88 -1.74 -5.87
C VAL A 20 -7.09 -1.52 -4.97
N ALA A 21 -7.25 -0.35 -4.36
CA ALA A 21 -8.43 -0.05 -3.54
C ALA A 21 -9.77 -0.02 -4.29
N LYS A 22 -9.78 -0.08 -5.63
CA LYS A 22 -11.00 -0.25 -6.44
C LYS A 22 -11.35 -1.73 -6.66
N TYR A 23 -10.35 -2.60 -6.78
CA TYR A 23 -10.54 -4.00 -7.18
C TYR A 23 -10.33 -5.00 -6.04
N ASP A 24 -9.59 -4.63 -5.00
CA ASP A 24 -9.37 -5.45 -3.82
C ASP A 24 -10.37 -5.07 -2.71
N PRO A 25 -11.24 -6.00 -2.28
CA PRO A 25 -12.28 -5.71 -1.30
C PRO A 25 -11.71 -5.35 0.09
N HIS A 26 -10.54 -5.87 0.46
CA HIS A 26 -9.93 -5.57 1.77
C HIS A 26 -9.39 -4.14 1.83
N LEU A 27 -8.76 -3.66 0.76
CA LEU A 27 -8.28 -2.29 0.64
C LEU A 27 -9.44 -1.30 0.41
N ALA A 28 -10.48 -1.71 -0.32
CA ALA A 28 -11.71 -0.93 -0.44
C ALA A 28 -12.37 -0.70 0.92
N ALA A 29 -12.55 -1.75 1.73
CA ALA A 29 -13.09 -1.64 3.07
C ALA A 29 -12.20 -0.77 3.99
N PHE A 30 -10.87 -0.90 3.88
CA PHE A 30 -9.95 -0.06 4.64
C PHE A 30 -10.05 1.42 4.24
N LYS A 31 -10.14 1.72 2.94
CA LYS A 31 -10.37 3.07 2.42
C LYS A 31 -11.68 3.64 2.96
N GLN A 32 -12.77 2.88 2.88
CA GLN A 32 -14.09 3.30 3.35
C GLN A 32 -14.05 3.62 4.84
N ARG A 33 -13.42 2.77 5.65
CA ARG A 33 -13.29 3.00 7.10
C ARG A 33 -12.57 4.32 7.43
N LEU A 34 -11.54 4.67 6.67
CA LEU A 34 -10.84 5.95 6.84
C LEU A 34 -11.67 7.14 6.36
N GLN A 35 -12.45 6.97 5.29
CA GLN A 35 -13.38 8.00 4.80
C GLN A 35 -14.50 8.27 5.83
N THR A 36 -15.12 7.23 6.38
CA THR A 36 -16.13 7.35 7.44
C THR A 36 -15.55 8.01 8.69
N ALA A 37 -14.28 7.78 9.00
CA ALA A 37 -13.57 8.45 10.10
C ALA A 37 -13.17 9.91 9.78
N GLY A 38 -13.64 10.50 8.68
CA GLY A 38 -13.42 11.89 8.32
C GLY A 38 -11.98 12.25 7.94
N LYS A 39 -11.15 11.26 7.58
CA LYS A 39 -9.74 11.51 7.25
C LYS A 39 -9.60 12.24 5.91
N GLU A 40 -8.60 13.12 5.83
CA GLU A 40 -8.28 13.83 4.60
C GLU A 40 -7.90 12.87 3.47
N LYS A 41 -8.23 13.26 2.23
CA LYS A 41 -7.97 12.44 1.03
C LYS A 41 -6.49 12.07 0.89
N MET A 42 -5.57 12.98 1.23
CA MET A 42 -4.13 12.71 1.15
C MET A 42 -3.69 11.67 2.18
N VAL A 43 -4.18 11.77 3.42
CA VAL A 43 -3.93 10.81 4.49
C VAL A 43 -4.42 9.42 4.09
N ILE A 44 -5.62 9.33 3.51
CA ILE A 44 -6.19 8.05 3.03
C ILE A 44 -5.28 7.42 1.96
N ARG A 45 -4.83 8.19 0.97
CA ARG A 45 -3.97 7.65 -0.10
C ARG A 45 -2.62 7.18 0.43
N ILE A 46 -1.99 7.93 1.34
CA ILE A 46 -0.73 7.52 1.98
C ILE A 46 -0.94 6.25 2.81
N ALA A 47 -2.05 6.16 3.55
CA ALA A 47 -2.38 4.97 4.33
C ALA A 47 -2.59 3.73 3.45
N LEU A 48 -3.28 3.88 2.32
CA LEU A 48 -3.45 2.80 1.33
C LEU A 48 -2.10 2.35 0.76
N ALA A 49 -1.26 3.31 0.34
CA ALA A 49 0.08 3.02 -0.16
C ALA A 49 0.91 2.25 0.87
N ARG A 50 0.91 2.71 2.14
CA ARG A 50 1.63 2.00 3.22
C ARG A 50 1.09 0.60 3.45
N LYS A 51 -0.24 0.41 3.47
CA LYS A 51 -0.85 -0.90 3.67
C LYS A 51 -0.50 -1.86 2.53
N LEU A 52 -0.52 -1.38 1.29
CA LEU A 52 -0.07 -2.15 0.13
C LEU A 52 1.41 -2.54 0.24
N LEU A 53 2.29 -1.60 0.63
CA LEU A 53 3.72 -1.91 0.80
C LEU A 53 3.97 -3.04 1.79
N VAL A 54 3.24 -3.04 2.91
CA VAL A 54 3.35 -4.08 3.94
C VAL A 54 2.94 -5.45 3.37
N ILE A 55 1.83 -5.51 2.62
CA ILE A 55 1.37 -6.74 1.98
C ILE A 55 2.41 -7.25 0.98
N LEU A 56 2.92 -6.36 0.11
CA LEU A 56 3.94 -6.72 -0.87
C LEU A 56 5.24 -7.19 -0.22
N ASN A 57 5.67 -6.53 0.86
CA ASN A 57 6.87 -6.93 1.60
C ASN A 57 6.70 -8.28 2.30
N ALA A 58 5.50 -8.59 2.81
CA ALA A 58 5.19 -9.90 3.38
C ALA A 58 5.27 -10.99 2.30
N LYS A 59 4.55 -10.82 1.18
CA LYS A 59 4.61 -11.76 0.04
C LYS A 59 6.03 -11.96 -0.49
N ALA A 60 6.80 -10.88 -0.61
CA ALA A 60 8.19 -10.96 -1.06
C ALA A 60 9.10 -11.66 -0.05
N ARG A 61 8.79 -11.62 1.25
CA ARG A 61 9.50 -12.39 2.28
C ARG A 61 9.16 -13.87 2.17
N ASP A 62 7.87 -14.18 2.06
CA ASP A 62 7.39 -15.56 1.99
C ASP A 62 7.94 -16.26 0.74
N ALA A 63 7.88 -15.59 -0.43
CA ALA A 63 8.48 -16.08 -1.66
C ALA A 63 10.00 -16.32 -1.52
N ARG A 64 10.75 -15.41 -0.88
CA ARG A 64 12.19 -15.59 -0.65
C ARG A 64 12.48 -16.81 0.23
N ASN A 65 11.64 -17.07 1.23
CA ASN A 65 11.78 -18.25 2.09
C ASN A 65 11.46 -19.53 1.32
N GLU A 66 10.42 -19.54 0.49
CA GLU A 66 10.07 -20.68 -0.36
C GLU A 66 11.22 -21.03 -1.32
N PHE A 67 11.80 -20.05 -2.02
CA PHE A 67 12.92 -20.29 -2.93
C PHE A 67 14.22 -20.70 -2.23
N ALA A 68 14.44 -20.30 -0.98
CA ALA A 68 15.62 -20.69 -0.22
C ALA A 68 15.53 -22.12 0.35
N ASN A 69 14.32 -22.65 0.49
CA ASN A 69 14.04 -23.99 1.02
C ASN A 69 13.69 -25.01 -0.08
N ALA A 70 13.65 -24.59 -1.34
CA ALA A 70 13.45 -25.41 -2.53
C ALA A 70 14.80 -25.87 -3.10
#